data_AF-A0A6I6MLH5-F1
#
_entry.id   AF-A0A6I6MLH5-F1
#
_cell.length_a   1.000
_cell.length_b   1.000
_cell.length_c   1.000
_cell.angle_alpha   90.00
_cell.angle_beta   90.00
_cell.angle_gamma   90.00
#
_symmetry.space_group_name_H-M   'P 1'
#
loop_
_entity.id
_entity.type
_entity.pdbx_description
1 polymer ?
#
loop_
_entity_poly.entity_id
_entity_poly.type
_entity_poly.pdbx_seq_one_letter_code
_entity_poly.pdbx_strand_id
1 'polypeptide(L)'
;MRERDSANRRYAIGTGAVIGGLLAISLTVFLLRPATLDEATLCPTNRPIEGHTVVIVDRTDIWSPSIGATLTEIVENAQRETQQYQKFSIVALDAENSVRPLFSVCNPGAPSFWSDLYRGRRYTQRDFEDRFVGAADHVVEQIREPSQAATSPIVEYVHRWLGGDDFNASIDNRRLILVSDMRQNSPLYSIYNARDGQDLAEVVQHQFGPAAQGVRFDVYFIAHGQDHNVSEDDVRTAWDGAFQQINATYDWRQIN
;
A
#
# COMPACT_ATOMS: atom_id res chain seq x y z
N MET A 1 -50.04 -25.34 -44.96
CA MET A 1 -48.61 -25.63 -44.67
C MET A 1 -47.82 -24.34 -44.42
N ARG A 2 -47.78 -23.40 -45.37
CA ARG A 2 -47.00 -22.13 -45.27
C ARG A 2 -47.27 -21.25 -44.03
N GLU A 3 -48.50 -21.22 -43.50
CA GLU A 3 -48.82 -20.47 -42.27
C GLU A 3 -48.26 -21.10 -40.98
N ARG A 4 -48.14 -22.44 -40.94
CA ARG A 4 -47.55 -23.13 -39.79
C ARG A 4 -46.04 -22.92 -39.74
N ASP A 5 -45.37 -22.88 -40.90
CA ASP A 5 -43.93 -22.65 -40.99
C ASP A 5 -43.54 -21.21 -40.59
N SER A 6 -44.36 -20.21 -40.94
CA SER A 6 -44.12 -18.82 -40.53
C SER A 6 -44.38 -18.61 -39.04
N ALA A 7 -45.39 -19.27 -38.47
CA ALA A 7 -45.64 -19.29 -37.03
C ALA A 7 -44.49 -19.97 -36.27
N ASN A 8 -44.04 -21.15 -36.72
CA ASN A 8 -42.91 -21.88 -36.13
C ASN A 8 -41.61 -21.07 -36.18
N ARG A 9 -41.35 -20.33 -37.27
CA ARG A 9 -40.19 -19.43 -37.36
C ARG A 9 -40.27 -18.27 -36.36
N ARG A 10 -41.46 -17.70 -36.15
CA ARG A 10 -41.67 -16.65 -35.13
C ARG A 10 -41.48 -17.19 -33.71
N TYR A 11 -41.97 -18.39 -33.43
CA TYR A 11 -41.73 -19.05 -32.14
C TYR A 11 -40.25 -19.36 -31.93
N ALA A 12 -39.55 -19.89 -32.93
CA ALA A 12 -38.12 -20.16 -32.85
C ALA A 12 -37.29 -18.89 -32.59
N ILE A 13 -37.61 -17.78 -33.27
CA ILE A 13 -36.98 -16.47 -33.03
C ILE A 13 -37.29 -15.98 -31.60
N GLY A 14 -38.54 -16.08 -31.15
CA GLY A 14 -38.94 -15.69 -29.81
C GLY A 14 -38.24 -16.49 -28.72
N THR A 15 -38.21 -17.82 -28.85
CA THR A 15 -37.49 -18.72 -27.93
C THR A 15 -35.99 -18.47 -27.95
N GLY A 16 -35.39 -18.26 -29.13
CA GLY A 16 -33.97 -17.92 -29.25
C GLY A 16 -33.63 -16.61 -28.55
N ALA A 17 -34.48 -15.58 -28.68
CA ALA A 17 -34.31 -14.30 -27.99
C ALA A 17 -34.39 -14.44 -26.47
N VAL A 18 -35.33 -15.24 -25.95
CA VAL A 18 -35.46 -15.49 -24.50
C VAL A 18 -34.24 -16.25 -23.97
N ILE A 19 -33.81 -17.32 -24.64
CA ILE A 19 -32.63 -18.10 -24.21
C ILE A 19 -31.37 -17.24 -24.28
N GLY A 20 -31.19 -16.48 -25.37
CA GLY A 20 -30.07 -15.54 -25.52
C GLY A 20 -30.05 -14.48 -24.42
N GLY A 21 -31.22 -13.92 -24.07
CA GLY A 21 -31.36 -12.98 -22.97
C GLY A 21 -30.99 -13.60 -21.61
N LEU A 22 -31.47 -14.81 -21.31
CA LEU A 22 -31.14 -15.50 -20.07
C LEU A 22 -29.65 -15.85 -19.96
N LEU A 23 -29.03 -16.27 -21.05
CA LEU A 23 -27.58 -16.52 -21.10
C LEU A 23 -26.77 -15.24 -20.91
N ALA A 24 -27.16 -14.16 -21.58
CA ALA A 24 -26.50 -12.85 -21.41
C ALA A 24 -26.62 -12.33 -19.98
N ILE A 25 -27.79 -12.46 -19.34
CA ILE A 25 -28.00 -12.10 -17.94
C ILE A 25 -27.14 -12.99 -17.03
N SER A 26 -27.14 -14.30 -17.24
CA SER A 26 -26.37 -15.24 -16.41
C SER A 26 -24.87 -15.00 -16.51
N LEU A 27 -24.35 -14.74 -17.72
CA LEU A 27 -22.95 -14.39 -17.95
C LEU A 27 -22.59 -13.06 -17.28
N THR A 28 -23.45 -12.05 -17.44
CA THR A 28 -23.28 -10.74 -16.78
C THR A 28 -23.23 -10.89 -15.26
N VAL A 29 -24.17 -11.65 -14.69
CA VAL A 29 -24.24 -11.94 -13.24
C VAL A 29 -22.98 -12.66 -12.76
N PHE A 30 -22.43 -13.59 -13.54
CA PHE A 30 -21.20 -14.32 -13.21
C PHE A 30 -19.96 -13.42 -13.26
N LEU A 31 -19.83 -12.58 -14.29
CA LEU A 31 -18.70 -11.66 -14.46
C LEU A 31 -18.71 -10.51 -13.44
N LEU A 32 -19.89 -10.08 -12.98
CA LEU A 32 -20.04 -8.99 -12.02
C LEU A 32 -20.15 -9.45 -10.56
N ARG A 33 -19.79 -10.71 -10.25
CA ARG A 33 -19.80 -11.18 -8.85
C ARG A 33 -18.72 -10.45 -8.03
N PRO A 34 -19.08 -9.79 -6.91
CA PRO A 34 -18.10 -9.15 -6.03
C PRO A 34 -17.23 -10.18 -5.32
N ALA A 35 -16.09 -9.73 -4.78
CA ALA A 35 -15.18 -10.59 -4.01
C ALA A 35 -15.83 -11.02 -2.71
N THR A 36 -15.49 -12.22 -2.24
CA THR A 36 -15.69 -12.56 -0.83
C THR A 36 -14.57 -11.89 -0.06
N LEU A 37 -14.92 -11.08 0.93
CA LEU A 37 -13.97 -10.34 1.74
C LEU A 37 -13.90 -10.97 3.14
N ASP A 38 -12.72 -10.95 3.72
CA ASP A 38 -12.53 -11.23 5.14
C ASP A 38 -13.14 -10.10 6.01
N GLU A 39 -13.81 -10.44 7.10
CA GLU A 39 -14.53 -9.45 7.93
C GLU A 39 -13.60 -8.53 8.73
N ALA A 40 -12.35 -8.95 8.99
CA ALA A 40 -11.39 -8.19 9.77
C ALA A 40 -10.50 -7.31 8.89
N THR A 41 -9.96 -7.86 7.81
CA THR A 41 -8.99 -7.19 6.92
C THR A 41 -9.62 -6.57 5.68
N LEU A 42 -10.87 -6.93 5.37
CA LEU A 42 -11.57 -6.55 4.14
C LEU A 42 -10.88 -7.01 2.86
N CYS A 43 -9.90 -7.92 2.99
CA CYS A 43 -9.14 -8.44 1.88
C CYS A 43 -9.89 -9.56 1.16
N PRO A 44 -9.76 -9.67 -0.17
CA PRO A 44 -10.39 -10.72 -0.92
C PRO A 44 -9.85 -12.10 -0.52
N THR A 45 -10.74 -13.05 -0.27
CA THR A 45 -10.39 -14.44 0.06
C THR A 45 -10.50 -15.39 -1.13
N ASN A 46 -11.26 -14.99 -2.17
CA ASN A 46 -11.49 -15.80 -3.37
C ASN A 46 -10.70 -15.33 -4.60
N ARG A 47 -9.87 -14.29 -4.48
CA ARG A 47 -9.02 -13.74 -5.54
C ARG A 47 -7.73 -13.18 -4.91
N PRO A 48 -6.61 -13.12 -5.65
CA PRO A 48 -5.38 -12.51 -5.15
C PRO A 48 -5.55 -10.99 -4.96
N ILE A 49 -4.66 -10.41 -4.14
CA ILE A 49 -4.53 -8.98 -3.95
C ILE A 49 -3.86 -8.38 -5.20
N GLU A 50 -4.47 -7.37 -5.81
CA GLU A 50 -4.00 -6.78 -7.08
C GLU A 50 -2.89 -5.72 -6.88
N GLY A 51 -2.70 -5.27 -5.64
CA GLY A 51 -1.71 -4.27 -5.29
C GLY A 51 -1.59 -4.08 -3.78
N HIS A 52 -0.42 -3.64 -3.32
CA HIS A 52 -0.20 -3.32 -1.92
C HIS A 52 0.61 -2.03 -1.81
N THR A 53 0.04 -1.05 -1.12
CA THR A 53 0.72 0.18 -0.72
C THR A 53 1.05 0.11 0.77
N VAL A 54 2.33 0.21 1.11
CA VAL A 54 2.81 0.25 2.51
C VAL A 54 3.35 1.64 2.79
N VAL A 55 2.86 2.30 3.83
CA VAL A 55 3.39 3.57 4.33
C VAL A 55 4.21 3.28 5.58
N ILE A 56 5.53 3.47 5.48
CA ILE A 56 6.47 3.34 6.59
C ILE A 56 6.77 4.73 7.13
N VAL A 57 6.56 4.89 8.44
CA VAL A 57 6.64 6.18 9.11
C VAL A 57 7.68 6.09 10.22
N ASP A 58 8.79 6.81 10.08
CA ASP A 58 9.97 6.66 10.93
C ASP A 58 9.96 7.56 12.16
N ARG A 59 9.58 7.02 13.30
CA ARG A 59 9.35 7.80 14.52
C ARG A 59 10.58 7.89 15.42
N THR A 60 11.78 7.60 14.93
CA THR A 60 12.99 7.57 15.78
C THR A 60 13.32 8.91 16.41
N ASP A 61 12.85 10.01 15.80
CA ASP A 61 13.14 11.38 16.20
C ASP A 61 11.88 12.18 16.57
N ILE A 62 12.10 13.32 17.24
CA ILE A 62 11.02 14.20 17.66
C ILE A 62 10.53 15.00 16.44
N TRP A 63 9.24 14.94 16.17
CA TRP A 63 8.63 15.68 15.07
C TRP A 63 7.94 16.96 15.52
N SER A 64 7.98 17.96 14.63
CA SER A 64 7.16 19.14 14.77
C SER A 64 5.69 18.82 14.47
N PRO A 65 4.72 19.53 15.07
CA PRO A 65 3.30 19.35 14.76
C PRO A 65 2.94 19.60 13.29
N SER A 66 3.75 20.36 12.53
CA SER A 66 3.54 20.62 11.10
C SER A 66 3.74 19.37 10.26
N ILE A 67 4.74 18.55 10.58
CA ILE A 67 4.99 17.25 9.92
C ILE A 67 3.78 16.34 10.04
N GLY A 68 3.10 16.35 11.21
CA GLY A 68 1.92 15.53 11.42
C GLY A 68 0.75 15.88 10.48
N ALA A 69 0.58 17.15 10.09
CA ALA A 69 -0.49 17.54 9.16
C ALA A 69 -0.16 17.07 7.74
N THR A 70 1.11 17.19 7.32
CA THR A 70 1.59 16.64 6.05
C THR A 70 1.48 15.13 6.01
N LEU A 71 1.75 14.43 7.12
CA LEU A 71 1.59 12.99 7.21
C LEU A 71 0.12 12.57 7.01
N THR A 72 -0.85 13.27 7.62
CA THR A 72 -2.27 13.04 7.37
C THR A 72 -2.57 13.15 5.87
N GLU A 73 -2.10 14.20 5.21
CA GLU A 73 -2.30 14.41 3.78
C GLU A 73 -1.68 13.28 2.93
N ILE A 74 -0.49 12.80 3.28
CA ILE A 74 0.19 11.69 2.60
C ILE A 74 -0.62 10.40 2.75
N VAL A 75 -1.04 10.07 3.97
CA VAL A 75 -1.82 8.86 4.25
C VAL A 75 -3.15 8.92 3.52
N GLU A 76 -3.88 10.04 3.58
CA GLU A 76 -5.13 10.22 2.87
C GLU A 76 -4.96 10.11 1.35
N ASN A 77 -3.93 10.73 0.78
CA ASN A 77 -3.64 10.62 -0.64
C ASN A 77 -3.35 9.17 -1.04
N ALA A 78 -2.50 8.48 -0.28
CA ALA A 78 -2.16 7.08 -0.53
C ALA A 78 -3.39 6.16 -0.42
N GLN A 79 -4.29 6.42 0.53
CA GLN A 79 -5.57 5.73 0.64
C GLN A 79 -6.49 6.01 -0.56
N ARG A 80 -6.62 7.26 -1.00
CA ARG A 80 -7.43 7.63 -2.18
C ARG A 80 -6.91 6.99 -3.47
N GLU A 81 -5.60 6.82 -3.58
CA GLU A 81 -4.96 6.17 -4.73
C GLU A 81 -5.04 4.63 -4.67
N THR A 82 -5.39 4.05 -3.51
CA THR A 82 -5.56 2.60 -3.34
C THR A 82 -6.83 2.15 -4.07
N GLN A 83 -6.65 1.36 -5.13
CA GLN A 83 -7.77 0.89 -5.96
C GLN A 83 -8.54 -0.23 -5.28
N GLN A 84 -9.70 -0.59 -5.84
CA GLN A 84 -10.50 -1.71 -5.35
C GLN A 84 -9.68 -3.01 -5.30
N TYR A 85 -9.79 -3.75 -4.19
CA TYR A 85 -9.06 -4.99 -3.89
C TYR A 85 -7.55 -4.84 -3.71
N GLN A 86 -7.03 -3.61 -3.66
CA GLN A 86 -5.66 -3.36 -3.23
C GLN A 86 -5.61 -3.23 -1.71
N LYS A 87 -4.47 -3.61 -1.15
CA LYS A 87 -4.17 -3.54 0.27
C LYS A 87 -3.46 -2.22 0.60
N PHE A 88 -3.84 -1.62 1.71
CA PHE A 88 -3.18 -0.45 2.27
C PHE A 88 -2.75 -0.75 3.70
N SER A 89 -1.46 -0.57 3.98
CA SER A 89 -0.90 -0.78 5.32
C SER A 89 -0.11 0.43 5.78
N ILE A 90 -0.26 0.80 7.05
CA ILE A 90 0.55 1.81 7.71
C ILE A 90 1.34 1.13 8.82
N VAL A 91 2.63 1.40 8.84
CA VAL A 91 3.58 0.81 9.78
C VAL A 91 4.47 1.92 10.33
N ALA A 92 4.81 1.81 11.60
CA ALA A 92 5.71 2.74 12.26
C ALA A 92 7.02 2.03 12.55
N LEU A 93 8.13 2.66 12.19
CA LEU A 93 9.44 2.30 12.70
C LEU A 93 9.60 2.98 14.06
N ASP A 94 9.75 2.17 15.10
CA ASP A 94 9.92 2.59 16.49
C ASP A 94 11.09 1.84 17.15
N ALA A 95 11.41 2.20 18.40
CA ALA A 95 12.48 1.55 19.17
C ALA A 95 12.26 0.03 19.34
N GLU A 96 11.00 -0.44 19.35
CA GLU A 96 10.64 -1.85 19.50
C GLU A 96 10.78 -2.63 18.18
N ASN A 97 10.97 -1.93 17.05
CA ASN A 97 11.00 -2.48 15.71
C ASN A 97 9.79 -3.39 15.43
N SER A 98 8.61 -2.94 15.87
CA SER A 98 7.38 -3.71 15.73
C SER A 98 7.09 -4.06 14.28
N VAL A 99 6.87 -5.35 14.02
CA VAL A 99 6.49 -5.88 12.70
C VAL A 99 4.97 -5.84 12.50
N ARG A 100 4.22 -5.40 13.51
CA ARG A 100 2.76 -5.33 13.43
C ARG A 100 2.36 -4.01 12.78
N PRO A 101 1.56 -4.05 11.69
CA PRO A 101 1.05 -2.82 11.11
C PRO A 101 0.08 -2.16 12.09
N LEU A 102 0.16 -0.83 12.19
CA LEU A 102 -0.81 -0.03 12.92
C LEU A 102 -2.17 -0.06 12.21
N PHE A 103 -2.12 -0.16 10.89
CA PHE A 103 -3.28 -0.30 10.03
C PHE A 103 -2.97 -1.24 8.89
N SER A 104 -3.89 -2.15 8.56
CA SER A 104 -3.73 -3.04 7.41
C SER A 104 -5.09 -3.52 6.94
N VAL A 105 -5.57 -2.91 5.86
CA VAL A 105 -6.93 -3.13 5.34
C VAL A 105 -6.91 -3.07 3.81
N CYS A 106 -7.69 -3.92 3.15
CA CYS A 106 -7.92 -3.82 1.72
C CYS A 106 -9.10 -2.91 1.39
N ASN A 107 -9.01 -2.19 0.28
CA ASN A 107 -10.13 -1.40 -0.23
C ASN A 107 -11.24 -2.32 -0.78
N PRO A 108 -12.42 -2.40 -0.14
CA PRO A 108 -13.51 -3.25 -0.61
C PRO A 108 -14.20 -2.74 -1.89
N GLY A 109 -13.85 -1.52 -2.33
CA GLY A 109 -14.50 -0.73 -3.35
C GLY A 109 -15.71 0.03 -2.81
N ALA A 110 -16.09 1.10 -3.52
CA ALA A 110 -17.28 1.87 -3.18
C ALA A 110 -18.54 0.97 -3.22
N PRO A 111 -19.52 1.19 -2.33
CA PRO A 111 -20.81 0.52 -2.41
C PRO A 111 -21.45 0.72 -3.79
N SER A 112 -21.96 -0.37 -4.35
CA SER A 112 -22.64 -0.43 -5.63
C SER A 112 -23.88 -1.30 -5.51
N PHE A 113 -24.80 -1.19 -6.48
CA PHE A 113 -25.97 -2.06 -6.53
C PHE A 113 -25.62 -3.55 -6.39
N TRP A 114 -24.52 -3.99 -7.01
CA TRP A 114 -24.07 -5.38 -6.92
C TRP A 114 -23.52 -5.72 -5.54
N SER A 115 -22.75 -4.84 -4.89
CA SER A 115 -22.32 -5.10 -3.52
C SER A 115 -23.49 -5.18 -2.56
N ASP A 116 -24.51 -4.32 -2.73
CA ASP A 116 -25.70 -4.33 -1.87
C ASP A 116 -26.54 -5.59 -2.07
N LEU A 117 -26.67 -6.03 -3.33
CA LEU A 117 -27.39 -7.25 -3.68
C LEU A 117 -26.72 -8.51 -3.12
N TYR A 118 -25.38 -8.60 -3.16
CA TYR A 118 -24.63 -9.79 -2.75
C TYR A 118 -24.16 -9.79 -1.29
N ARG A 119 -23.76 -8.64 -0.72
CA ARG A 119 -23.25 -8.52 0.65
C ARG A 119 -24.38 -8.32 1.67
N GLY A 120 -25.58 -7.99 1.21
CA GLY A 120 -26.70 -7.58 2.05
C GLY A 120 -26.43 -6.24 2.76
N ARG A 121 -27.41 -5.75 3.51
CA ARG A 121 -27.35 -4.47 4.27
C ARG A 121 -26.24 -4.39 5.35
N ARG A 122 -25.33 -5.37 5.45
CA ARG A 122 -24.27 -5.42 6.46
C ARG A 122 -23.02 -4.64 6.08
N TYR A 123 -22.85 -4.30 4.80
CA TYR A 123 -21.73 -3.49 4.34
C TYR A 123 -22.27 -2.19 3.75
N THR A 124 -22.33 -1.17 4.60
CA THR A 124 -22.89 0.13 4.27
C THR A 124 -21.79 1.10 3.84
N GLN A 125 -22.19 2.22 3.21
CA GLN A 125 -21.31 3.37 3.01
C GLN A 125 -20.60 3.79 4.31
N ARG A 126 -21.27 3.63 5.47
CA ARG A 126 -20.68 3.92 6.79
C ARG A 126 -19.57 2.95 7.14
N ASP A 127 -19.70 1.66 6.86
CA ASP A 127 -18.62 0.70 7.15
C ASP A 127 -17.39 0.95 6.27
N PHE A 128 -17.60 1.41 5.03
CA PHE A 128 -16.53 1.88 4.16
C PHE A 128 -15.88 3.16 4.70
N GLU A 129 -16.69 4.15 5.09
CA GLU A 129 -16.19 5.40 5.68
C GLU A 129 -15.45 5.15 7.00
N ASP A 130 -16.04 4.44 7.94
CA ASP A 130 -15.48 4.22 9.28
C ASP A 130 -14.21 3.35 9.25
N ARG A 131 -14.18 2.27 8.45
CA ARG A 131 -13.06 1.32 8.45
C ARG A 131 -11.93 1.66 7.48
N PHE A 132 -12.23 2.40 6.41
CA PHE A 132 -11.24 2.72 5.37
C PHE A 132 -10.89 4.20 5.35
N VAL A 133 -11.87 5.11 5.46
CA VAL A 133 -11.65 6.57 5.40
C VAL A 133 -11.24 7.13 6.77
N GLY A 134 -11.95 6.80 7.85
CA GLY A 134 -11.72 7.34 9.20
C GLY A 134 -10.60 6.66 9.99
N ALA A 135 -10.14 5.49 9.55
CA ALA A 135 -9.07 4.78 10.25
C ALA A 135 -7.69 5.46 10.09
N ALA A 136 -7.51 6.29 9.05
CA ALA A 136 -6.30 7.08 8.84
C ALA A 136 -6.00 8.01 10.02
N ASP A 137 -7.03 8.73 10.48
CA ASP A 137 -6.90 9.76 11.51
C ASP A 137 -6.45 9.17 12.84
N HIS A 138 -7.03 8.03 13.22
CA HIS A 138 -6.65 7.32 14.44
C HIS A 138 -5.22 6.81 14.40
N VAL A 139 -4.77 6.33 13.24
CA VAL A 139 -3.42 5.81 13.07
C VAL A 139 -2.40 6.94 13.05
N VAL A 140 -2.71 8.07 12.42
CA VAL A 140 -1.86 9.26 12.46
C VAL A 140 -1.71 9.78 13.88
N GLU A 141 -2.78 9.76 14.70
CA GLU A 141 -2.69 10.15 16.10
C GLU A 141 -1.74 9.23 16.89
N GLN A 142 -1.81 7.92 16.67
CA GLN A 142 -0.88 6.95 17.28
C GLN A 142 0.56 7.14 16.81
N ILE A 143 0.78 7.60 15.58
CA ILE A 143 2.10 7.87 15.02
C ILE A 143 2.69 9.17 15.58
N ARG A 144 1.87 10.17 15.91
CA ARG A 144 2.31 11.47 16.45
C ARG A 144 2.94 11.38 17.83
N GLU A 145 2.70 10.31 18.59
CA GLU A 145 3.35 10.14 19.90
C GLU A 145 4.88 10.03 19.71
N PRO A 146 5.70 10.89 20.33
CA PRO A 146 7.15 10.85 20.13
C PRO A 146 7.73 9.56 20.72
N SER A 147 8.47 8.79 19.92
CA SER A 147 9.22 7.63 20.40
C SER A 147 10.72 7.82 20.11
N GLN A 148 11.47 8.39 21.05
CA GLN A 148 12.91 8.53 20.83
C GLN A 148 13.60 7.17 20.81
N ALA A 149 14.28 6.87 19.71
CA ALA A 149 15.07 5.66 19.55
C ALA A 149 16.54 6.02 19.29
N ALA A 150 17.48 5.31 19.92
CA ALA A 150 18.91 5.55 19.73
C ALA A 150 19.45 5.05 18.38
N THR A 151 18.65 4.26 17.65
CA THR A 151 19.00 3.62 16.37
C THR A 151 17.83 3.73 15.41
N SER A 152 18.11 3.99 14.13
CA SER A 152 17.13 4.01 13.03
C SER A 152 17.53 2.96 11.97
N PRO A 153 17.11 1.69 12.13
CA PRO A 153 17.44 0.60 11.22
C PRO A 153 16.47 0.53 10.03
N ILE A 154 16.45 1.59 9.21
CA ILE A 154 15.53 1.76 8.06
C ILE A 154 15.69 0.61 7.06
N VAL A 155 16.91 0.27 6.65
CA VAL A 155 17.19 -0.80 5.68
C VAL A 155 16.63 -2.14 6.18
N GLU A 156 16.92 -2.51 7.42
CA GLU A 156 16.46 -3.77 8.00
C GLU A 156 14.94 -3.81 8.12
N TYR A 157 14.33 -2.68 8.46
CA TYR A 157 12.89 -2.58 8.57
C TYR A 157 12.20 -2.71 7.22
N VAL A 158 12.69 -1.98 6.20
CA VAL A 158 12.20 -2.08 4.82
C VAL A 158 12.36 -3.50 4.29
N HIS A 159 13.52 -4.14 4.51
CA HIS A 159 13.77 -5.52 4.09
C HIS A 159 12.71 -6.50 4.61
N ARG A 160 12.31 -6.39 5.88
CA ARG A 160 11.25 -7.24 6.47
C ARG A 160 9.92 -7.09 5.73
N TRP A 161 9.58 -5.88 5.29
CA TRP A 161 8.36 -5.63 4.53
C TRP A 161 8.46 -6.08 3.08
N LEU A 162 9.62 -5.91 2.43
CA LEU A 162 9.86 -6.41 1.08
C LEU A 162 9.73 -7.94 0.97
N GLY A 163 10.00 -8.67 2.05
CA GLY A 163 9.89 -10.13 2.12
C GLY A 163 8.57 -10.65 2.73
N GLY A 164 7.61 -9.78 3.05
CA GLY A 164 6.37 -10.17 3.72
C GLY A 164 5.39 -10.94 2.81
N ASP A 165 4.57 -11.79 3.42
CA ASP A 165 3.59 -12.65 2.70
C ASP A 165 2.66 -11.83 1.79
N ASP A 166 2.23 -10.66 2.26
CA ASP A 166 1.32 -9.79 1.51
C ASP A 166 2.03 -8.70 0.69
N PHE A 167 3.36 -8.70 0.57
CA PHE A 167 4.13 -7.71 -0.22
C PHE A 167 5.21 -8.39 -1.08
N ASN A 168 4.94 -9.61 -1.55
CA ASN A 168 5.90 -10.38 -2.33
C ASN A 168 5.72 -10.19 -3.85
N ALA A 169 6.62 -10.78 -4.65
CA ALA A 169 6.65 -10.67 -6.11
C ALA A 169 5.38 -11.17 -6.84
N SER A 170 4.47 -11.88 -6.17
CA SER A 170 3.17 -12.29 -6.72
C SER A 170 2.16 -11.15 -6.85
N ILE A 171 2.46 -9.98 -6.27
CA ILE A 171 1.62 -8.79 -6.32
C ILE A 171 2.19 -7.83 -7.35
N ASP A 172 1.39 -7.55 -8.37
CA ASP A 172 1.81 -6.76 -9.53
C ASP A 172 2.15 -5.31 -9.17
N ASN A 173 1.31 -4.67 -8.33
CA ASN A 173 1.45 -3.26 -7.99
C ASN A 173 1.94 -3.10 -6.54
N ARG A 174 3.26 -3.10 -6.35
CA ARG A 174 3.87 -2.87 -5.03
C ARG A 174 4.41 -1.46 -4.92
N ARG A 175 3.95 -0.75 -3.90
CA ARG A 175 4.36 0.61 -3.61
C ARG A 175 4.74 0.74 -2.14
N LEU A 176 5.90 1.34 -1.89
CA LEU A 176 6.39 1.63 -0.55
C LEU A 176 6.58 3.14 -0.43
N ILE A 177 5.84 3.75 0.47
CA ILE A 177 5.96 5.17 0.81
C ILE A 177 6.76 5.24 2.11
N LEU A 178 7.90 5.93 2.10
CA LEU A 178 8.78 6.04 3.26
C LEU A 178 8.80 7.49 3.74
N VAL A 179 8.35 7.74 4.96
CA VAL A 179 8.35 9.06 5.61
C VAL A 179 9.41 9.03 6.72
N SER A 180 10.59 9.58 6.43
CA SER A 180 11.77 9.50 7.30
C SER A 180 12.77 10.61 6.99
N ASP A 181 13.66 10.91 7.93
CA ASP A 181 14.86 11.72 7.68
C ASP A 181 15.95 10.96 6.90
N MET A 182 15.71 9.66 6.64
CA MET A 182 16.57 8.74 5.91
C MET A 182 17.95 8.54 6.56
N ARG A 183 18.12 8.86 7.84
CA ARG A 183 19.41 8.71 8.54
C ARG A 183 19.57 7.29 9.08
N GLN A 184 19.97 6.36 8.21
CA GLN A 184 20.28 4.98 8.60
C GLN A 184 21.30 4.95 9.75
N ASN A 185 20.91 4.35 10.87
CA ASN A 185 21.75 4.17 12.03
C ASN A 185 21.48 2.82 12.69
N SER A 186 22.32 1.84 12.37
CA SER A 186 22.19 0.45 12.76
C SER A 186 23.56 -0.22 12.89
N PRO A 187 23.63 -1.43 13.46
CA PRO A 187 24.84 -2.25 13.39
C PRO A 187 25.28 -2.63 11.97
N LEU A 188 24.37 -2.67 10.98
CA LEU A 188 24.70 -3.00 9.59
C LEU A 188 25.36 -1.84 8.86
N TYR A 189 24.84 -0.63 9.07
CA TYR A 189 25.35 0.62 8.51
C TYR A 189 24.93 1.79 9.40
N SER A 190 25.84 2.75 9.56
CA SER A 190 25.54 4.02 10.24
C SER A 190 26.08 5.16 9.41
N ILE A 191 25.18 6.06 9.01
CA ILE A 191 25.54 7.20 8.16
C ILE A 191 26.50 8.17 8.86
N TYR A 192 26.48 8.19 10.20
CA TYR A 192 27.37 8.99 11.02
C TYR A 192 28.83 8.50 11.00
N ASN A 193 29.04 7.21 10.69
CA ASN A 193 30.34 6.54 10.68
C ASN A 193 30.78 6.13 9.27
N ALA A 194 30.11 6.61 8.21
CA ALA A 194 30.32 6.21 6.81
C ALA A 194 31.75 6.45 6.26
N ARG A 195 32.67 7.01 7.06
CA ARG A 195 34.09 7.18 6.74
C ARG A 195 34.87 5.85 6.68
N ASP A 196 34.33 4.74 7.20
CA ASP A 196 35.01 3.44 7.28
C ASP A 196 34.83 2.54 6.03
N GLY A 197 34.42 3.09 4.89
CA GLY A 197 34.41 2.37 3.60
C GLY A 197 33.28 1.36 3.43
N GLN A 198 32.31 1.32 4.34
CA GLN A 198 31.02 0.65 4.11
C GLN A 198 30.15 1.53 3.22
N ASP A 199 29.64 0.97 2.12
CA ASP A 199 28.74 1.65 1.20
C ASP A 199 27.29 1.24 1.48
N LEU A 200 26.42 2.22 1.71
CA LEU A 200 24.98 1.98 1.87
C LEU A 200 24.41 1.22 0.67
N ALA A 201 24.93 1.46 -0.54
CA ALA A 201 24.48 0.78 -1.74
C ALA A 201 24.74 -0.73 -1.70
N GLU A 202 25.86 -1.17 -1.13
CA GLU A 202 26.17 -2.59 -0.96
C GLU A 202 25.22 -3.24 0.04
N VAL A 203 24.94 -2.57 1.17
CA VAL A 203 24.02 -3.05 2.19
C VAL A 203 22.60 -3.16 1.63
N VAL A 204 22.12 -2.13 0.92
CA VAL A 204 20.81 -2.15 0.27
C VAL A 204 20.74 -3.21 -0.83
N GLN A 205 21.78 -3.37 -1.64
CA GLN A 205 21.84 -4.43 -2.65
C GLN A 205 21.75 -5.83 -2.04
N HIS A 206 22.43 -6.06 -0.91
CA HIS A 206 22.41 -7.33 -0.21
C HIS A 206 21.05 -7.60 0.48
N GLN A 207 20.48 -6.59 1.14
CA GLN A 207 19.23 -6.75 1.88
C GLN A 207 18.01 -6.75 0.95
N PHE A 208 17.90 -5.80 0.02
CA PHE A 208 16.70 -5.66 -0.80
C PHE A 208 16.74 -6.62 -1.99
N GLY A 209 17.88 -6.66 -2.70
CA GLY A 209 18.14 -7.60 -3.78
C GLY A 209 16.94 -7.79 -4.74
N PRO A 210 16.58 -9.03 -5.07
CA PRO A 210 15.42 -9.32 -5.93
C PRO A 210 14.07 -8.88 -5.34
N ALA A 211 13.94 -8.74 -4.02
CA ALA A 211 12.66 -8.42 -3.38
C ALA A 211 12.17 -7.00 -3.72
N ALA A 212 13.09 -6.06 -3.98
CA ALA A 212 12.76 -4.70 -4.41
C ALA A 212 12.41 -4.57 -5.90
N GLN A 213 12.60 -5.62 -6.72
CA GLN A 213 12.27 -5.54 -8.15
C GLN A 213 10.77 -5.30 -8.33
N GLY A 214 10.38 -4.32 -9.15
CA GLY A 214 8.98 -3.98 -9.38
C GLY A 214 8.30 -3.24 -8.22
N VAL A 215 9.05 -2.85 -7.18
CA VAL A 215 8.55 -1.99 -6.11
C VAL A 215 8.82 -0.53 -6.49
N ARG A 216 7.79 0.31 -6.37
CA ARG A 216 7.93 1.77 -6.44
C ARG A 216 8.16 2.34 -5.04
N PHE A 217 9.25 3.08 -4.86
CA PHE A 217 9.60 3.75 -3.61
C PHE A 217 9.30 5.24 -3.68
N ASP A 218 8.35 5.76 -2.91
CA ASP A 218 8.16 7.21 -2.79
C ASP A 218 8.71 7.66 -1.43
N VAL A 219 9.79 8.45 -1.45
CA VAL A 219 10.49 8.89 -0.24
C VAL A 219 10.10 10.33 0.09
N TYR A 220 9.48 10.48 1.24
CA TYR A 220 9.15 11.76 1.87
C TYR A 220 10.20 12.09 2.91
N PHE A 221 11.20 12.86 2.48
CA PHE A 221 12.34 13.26 3.27
C PHE A 221 11.95 14.36 4.27
N ILE A 222 12.12 14.06 5.55
CA ILE A 222 11.91 15.03 6.64
C ILE A 222 13.21 15.79 6.86
N ALA A 223 13.19 17.10 6.60
CA ALA A 223 14.33 17.95 6.92
C ALA A 223 14.52 18.03 8.44
N HIS A 224 15.75 17.84 8.90
CA HIS A 224 16.11 17.97 10.31
C HIS A 224 17.12 19.10 10.42
N GLY A 225 16.97 19.96 11.43
CA GLY A 225 17.85 21.11 11.65
C GLY A 225 19.33 20.71 11.74
N GLN A 226 20.22 21.72 11.72
CA GLN A 226 21.68 21.62 11.62
C GLN A 226 22.40 20.82 12.76
N ASP A 227 21.68 20.08 13.60
CA ASP A 227 22.19 19.40 14.79
C ASP A 227 22.94 18.08 14.50
N HIS A 228 23.02 17.65 13.24
CA HIS A 228 23.74 16.44 12.86
C HIS A 228 24.97 16.73 12.00
N ASN A 229 26.08 16.05 12.32
CA ASN A 229 27.37 16.14 11.61
C ASN A 229 27.36 15.65 10.15
N VAL A 230 26.20 15.22 9.64
CA VAL A 230 26.02 14.71 8.27
C VAL A 230 24.97 15.57 7.59
N SER A 231 25.30 16.15 6.43
CA SER A 231 24.38 17.03 5.72
C SER A 231 23.22 16.25 5.08
N GLU A 232 22.10 16.94 4.82
CA GLU A 232 20.96 16.33 4.12
C GLU A 232 21.34 15.87 2.71
N ASP A 233 22.23 16.59 2.04
CA ASP A 233 22.73 16.25 0.70
C ASP A 233 23.55 14.96 0.72
N ASP A 234 24.35 14.72 1.77
CA ASP A 234 25.09 13.47 1.96
C ASP A 234 24.13 12.29 2.15
N VAL A 235 23.06 12.48 2.93
CA VAL A 235 22.02 11.46 3.15
C VAL A 235 21.35 11.09 1.83
N ARG A 236 20.89 12.10 1.08
CA ARG A 236 20.22 11.89 -0.22
C ARG A 236 21.15 11.21 -1.21
N THR A 237 22.39 11.66 -1.32
CA THR A 237 23.39 11.09 -2.23
C THR A 237 23.65 9.62 -1.94
N ALA A 238 23.77 9.24 -0.66
CA ALA A 238 23.97 7.85 -0.26
C ALA A 238 22.77 6.96 -0.66
N TRP A 239 21.55 7.42 -0.40
CA TRP A 239 20.33 6.66 -0.75
C TRP A 239 20.05 6.64 -2.25
N ASP A 240 20.34 7.71 -2.97
CA ASP A 240 20.26 7.74 -4.44
C ASP A 240 21.18 6.68 -5.05
N GLY A 241 22.43 6.60 -4.60
CA GLY A 241 23.35 5.55 -5.01
C GLY A 241 22.81 4.16 -4.70
N ALA A 242 22.23 3.98 -3.52
CA ALA A 242 21.65 2.70 -3.09
C ALA A 242 20.43 2.26 -3.92
N PHE A 243 19.50 3.18 -4.22
CA PHE A 243 18.34 2.87 -5.06
C PHE A 243 18.73 2.64 -6.52
N GLN A 244 19.71 3.38 -7.04
CA GLN A 244 20.24 3.17 -8.40
C GLN A 244 20.91 1.80 -8.53
N GLN A 245 21.67 1.38 -7.52
CA GLN A 245 22.37 0.09 -7.51
C GLN A 245 21.40 -1.09 -7.69
N ILE A 246 20.21 -1.03 -7.08
CA ILE A 246 19.18 -2.07 -7.19
C ILE A 246 18.22 -1.86 -8.39
N ASN A 247 18.44 -0.84 -9.22
CA ASN A 247 17.53 -0.40 -10.28
C ASN A 247 16.08 -0.18 -9.80
N ALA A 248 15.91 0.41 -8.62
CA ALA A 248 14.59 0.72 -8.08
C ALA A 248 13.93 1.88 -8.84
N THR A 249 12.60 1.86 -8.91
CA THR A 249 11.84 3.04 -9.32
C THR A 249 11.54 3.87 -8.08
N TYR A 250 12.06 5.09 -8.00
CA TYR A 250 11.89 5.93 -6.82
C TYR A 250 11.63 7.41 -7.13
N ASP A 251 10.96 8.11 -6.20
CA ASP A 251 10.67 9.55 -6.25
C ASP A 251 10.99 10.20 -4.89
N TRP A 252 11.57 11.40 -4.90
CA TRP A 252 11.91 12.15 -3.68
C TRP A 252 11.00 13.35 -3.52
N ARG A 253 10.46 13.52 -2.31
CA ARG A 253 9.68 14.69 -1.92
C ARG A 253 10.18 15.20 -0.59
N GLN A 254 10.40 16.50 -0.48
CA GLN A 254 10.85 17.12 0.75
C GLN A 254 9.65 17.64 1.54
N ILE A 255 9.62 17.34 2.84
CA ILE A 255 8.71 17.93 3.82
C ILE A 255 9.49 18.98 4.60
N ASN A 256 8.94 20.20 4.66
CA ASN A 256 9.50 21.34 5.42
C ASN A 256 8.60 21.66 6.62
#